data_AF-A0A3P2AJ14-F1
#
_entry.id   AF-A0A3P2AJ14-F1
#
_cell.length_a   1.000
_cell.length_b   1.000
_cell.length_c   1.000
_cell.angle_alpha   90.00
_cell.angle_beta   90.00
_cell.angle_gamma   90.00
#
_symmetry.space_group_name_H-M   'P 1'
#
loop_
_entity.id
_entity.type
_entity.pdbx_description
1 polymer ?
#
loop_
_entity_poly.entity_id
_entity_poly.type
_entity_poly.pdbx_seq_one_letter_code
_entity_poly.pdbx_strand_id
1 'polypeptide(L)'
;MIMTINTADIIVVLIIGLGVTLGAFKGVIKMVLSLCSSLMAIIVAFFIQPLILPILVANTNLFTRLTEIISQNINLTDLAQKIHQPAGAPLEMNAGLNPQIINLLTRKIGSGMDLDSMQMEISRHLAWIALQIISFFIGFVVIVLIFVVIGWILSGVGKLPVIREVNKAAGAALGGLIGVLLIWIGMLFLNYWFSTGQQMEIYAMLQNSLLAKYLYQYNFLLYYMILLQ
;
A
#
# COMPACT_ATOMS: atom_id res chain seq x y z
N MET A 1 11.62 -14.92 36.45
CA MET A 1 10.67 -15.50 35.49
C MET A 1 11.50 -16.10 34.36
N ILE A 2 11.41 -17.42 34.15
CA ILE A 2 12.26 -18.12 33.16
C ILE A 2 11.72 -17.75 31.77
N MET A 3 12.54 -17.10 30.94
CA MET A 3 12.20 -16.84 29.54
C MET A 3 12.16 -18.18 28.79
N THR A 4 11.04 -18.48 28.16
CA THR A 4 10.84 -19.71 27.37
C THR A 4 10.50 -19.34 25.93
N ILE A 5 10.86 -20.21 24.98
CA ILE A 5 10.40 -20.07 23.60
C ILE A 5 8.88 -20.22 23.61
N ASN A 6 8.19 -19.19 23.17
CA ASN A 6 6.74 -19.18 23.10
C ASN A 6 6.24 -18.92 21.66
N THR A 7 4.93 -18.85 21.48
CA THR A 7 4.31 -18.69 20.17
C THR A 7 4.79 -17.43 19.43
N ALA A 8 5.07 -16.34 20.13
CA ALA A 8 5.57 -15.10 19.50
C ALA A 8 6.98 -15.30 18.92
N ASP A 9 7.85 -16.03 19.63
CA ASP A 9 9.19 -16.38 19.13
C ASP A 9 9.13 -17.29 17.91
N ILE A 10 8.21 -18.26 17.91
CA ILE A 10 8.00 -19.16 16.78
C ILE A 10 7.59 -18.37 15.53
N ILE A 11 6.67 -17.40 15.68
CA ILE A 11 6.23 -16.53 14.57
C ILE A 11 7.40 -15.68 14.06
N VAL A 12 8.18 -15.08 14.95
CA VAL A 12 9.37 -14.29 14.59
C VAL A 12 10.37 -15.13 13.79
N VAL A 13 10.72 -16.31 14.30
CA VAL A 13 11.66 -17.22 13.64
C VAL A 13 11.10 -17.68 12.28
N LEU A 14 9.80 -17.95 12.19
CA LEU A 14 9.15 -18.31 10.93
C LEU A 14 9.26 -17.18 9.90
N ILE A 15 8.93 -15.94 10.26
CA ILE A 15 8.96 -14.80 9.34
C ILE A 15 10.39 -14.53 8.87
N ILE A 16 11.37 -14.53 9.79
CA ILE A 16 12.78 -14.33 9.45
C ILE A 16 13.27 -15.50 8.59
N GLY A 17 12.97 -16.74 8.96
CA GLY A 17 13.36 -17.94 8.21
C GLY A 17 12.77 -17.98 6.79
N LEU A 18 11.51 -17.59 6.64
CA LEU A 18 10.88 -17.42 5.32
C LEU A 18 11.57 -16.32 4.51
N GLY A 19 11.86 -15.18 5.12
CA GLY A 19 12.63 -14.11 4.46
C GLY A 19 13.99 -14.58 3.98
N VAL A 20 14.76 -15.25 4.84
CA VAL A 20 16.09 -15.80 4.55
C VAL A 20 16.03 -16.84 3.43
N THR A 21 15.11 -17.79 3.49
CA THR A 21 14.98 -18.86 2.47
C THR A 21 14.55 -18.30 1.12
N LEU A 22 13.54 -17.42 1.08
CA LEU A 22 13.12 -16.74 -0.15
C LEU A 22 14.23 -15.86 -0.72
N GLY A 23 14.97 -15.17 0.14
CA GLY A 23 16.11 -14.35 -0.23
C GLY A 23 17.26 -15.17 -0.80
N ALA A 24 17.56 -16.33 -0.21
CA ALA A 24 18.56 -17.27 -0.72
C ALA A 24 18.17 -17.85 -2.08
N PHE A 25 16.88 -18.20 -2.28
CA PHE A 25 16.38 -18.74 -3.55
C PHE A 25 16.35 -17.70 -4.67
N LYS A 26 15.97 -16.45 -4.38
CA LYS A 26 15.94 -15.38 -5.38
C LYS A 26 17.33 -14.80 -5.65
N GLY A 27 18.18 -14.72 -4.64
CA GLY A 27 19.46 -14.01 -4.67
C GLY A 27 19.31 -12.50 -4.54
N VAL A 28 20.36 -11.82 -4.06
CA VAL A 28 20.33 -10.37 -3.76
C VAL A 28 20.08 -9.53 -5.01
N ILE A 29 20.72 -9.86 -6.14
CA ILE A 29 20.61 -9.09 -7.37
C ILE A 29 19.16 -9.08 -7.85
N LYS A 30 18.50 -10.24 -7.83
CA LYS A 30 17.10 -10.35 -8.26
C LYS A 30 16.15 -9.68 -7.29
N MET A 31 16.41 -9.73 -5.98
CA MET A 31 15.60 -9.01 -5.00
C MET A 31 15.72 -7.49 -5.13
N VAL A 32 16.95 -6.97 -5.21
CA VAL A 32 17.19 -5.53 -5.39
C VAL A 32 16.62 -5.06 -6.73
N LEU A 33 16.89 -5.79 -7.82
CA LEU A 33 16.31 -5.48 -9.13
C LEU A 33 14.78 -5.54 -9.11
N SER A 34 14.19 -6.52 -8.42
CA SER A 34 12.73 -6.60 -8.26
C SER A 34 12.17 -5.40 -7.51
N LEU A 35 12.83 -4.95 -6.43
CA LEU A 35 12.42 -3.78 -5.66
C LEU A 35 12.59 -2.49 -6.47
N CYS A 36 13.73 -2.30 -7.13
CA CYS A 36 13.95 -1.16 -8.02
C CYS A 36 12.97 -1.17 -9.18
N SER A 37 12.69 -2.34 -9.76
CA SER A 37 11.74 -2.48 -10.87
C SER A 37 10.30 -2.19 -10.44
N SER A 38 9.88 -2.54 -9.21
CA SER A 38 8.53 -2.24 -8.74
C SER A 38 8.36 -0.75 -8.47
N LEU A 39 9.36 -0.10 -7.89
CA LEU A 39 9.38 1.37 -7.73
C LEU A 39 9.41 2.08 -9.09
N MET A 40 10.26 1.62 -10.01
CA MET A 40 10.32 2.16 -11.37
C MET A 40 9.00 1.92 -12.11
N ALA A 41 8.35 0.77 -11.89
CA ALA A 41 7.06 0.46 -12.50
C ALA A 41 5.98 1.43 -12.04
N ILE A 42 5.97 1.83 -10.76
CA ILE A 42 5.07 2.86 -10.26
C ILE A 42 5.30 4.19 -11.00
N ILE A 43 6.57 4.63 -11.11
CA ILE A 43 6.93 5.88 -11.79
C ILE A 43 6.48 5.83 -13.25
N VAL A 44 6.84 4.77 -13.98
CA VAL A 44 6.50 4.63 -15.40
C VAL A 44 4.99 4.48 -15.60
N ALA A 45 4.27 3.82 -14.68
CA ALA A 45 2.83 3.71 -14.73
C ALA A 45 2.13 5.08 -14.67
N PHE A 46 2.66 6.06 -13.93
CA PHE A 46 2.14 7.43 -13.96
C PHE A 46 2.27 8.07 -15.35
N PHE A 47 3.34 7.79 -16.09
CA PHE A 47 3.52 8.31 -17.45
C PHE A 47 2.66 7.58 -18.49
N ILE A 48 2.37 6.31 -18.28
CA ILE A 48 1.55 5.50 -19.20
C ILE A 48 0.05 5.66 -18.93
N GLN A 49 -0.34 5.90 -17.68
CA GLN A 49 -1.73 6.16 -17.29
C GLN A 49 -2.47 7.14 -18.23
N PRO A 50 -1.94 8.32 -18.61
CA PRO A 50 -2.63 9.24 -19.53
C PRO A 50 -2.83 8.67 -20.93
N LEU A 51 -2.09 7.64 -21.35
CA LEU A 51 -2.30 6.92 -22.62
C LEU A 51 -3.42 5.88 -22.51
N ILE A 52 -3.54 5.21 -21.36
CA ILE A 52 -4.53 4.16 -21.11
C ILE A 52 -5.92 4.75 -20.87
N LEU A 53 -6.00 5.85 -20.11
CA LEU A 53 -7.26 6.49 -19.73
C LEU A 53 -8.21 6.78 -20.91
N PRO A 54 -7.79 7.46 -22.01
CA PRO A 54 -8.69 7.73 -23.14
C PRO A 54 -9.13 6.45 -23.85
N ILE A 55 -8.29 5.40 -23.89
CA ILE A 55 -8.64 4.10 -24.49
C ILE A 55 -9.78 3.47 -23.70
N LEU A 56 -9.71 3.50 -22.37
CA LEU A 56 -10.79 2.99 -21.50
C LEU A 56 -12.08 3.78 -21.72
N VAL A 57 -12.02 5.10 -21.79
CA VAL A 57 -13.22 5.94 -22.02
C VAL A 57 -13.85 5.68 -23.38
N ALA A 58 -13.04 5.58 -24.44
CA ALA A 58 -13.54 5.44 -25.80
C ALA A 58 -14.06 4.04 -26.13
N ASN A 59 -13.46 2.99 -25.54
CA ASN A 59 -13.73 1.60 -25.92
C ASN A 59 -14.51 0.82 -24.87
N THR A 60 -14.74 1.36 -23.67
CA THR A 60 -15.41 0.63 -22.60
C THR A 60 -16.51 1.46 -21.94
N ASN A 61 -17.55 0.79 -21.45
CA ASN A 61 -18.63 1.41 -20.68
C ASN A 61 -18.27 1.59 -19.18
N LEU A 62 -16.98 1.52 -18.83
CA LEU A 62 -16.53 1.55 -17.44
C LEU A 62 -16.86 2.88 -16.77
N PHE A 63 -16.71 3.99 -17.48
CA PHE A 63 -17.02 5.31 -16.92
C PHE A 63 -18.49 5.40 -16.46
N THR A 64 -19.43 5.05 -17.34
CA THR A 64 -20.87 5.07 -17.04
C THR A 64 -21.22 4.13 -15.89
N ARG A 65 -20.64 2.91 -15.87
CA ARG A 65 -20.85 1.95 -14.77
C ARG A 65 -20.33 2.49 -13.44
N LEU A 66 -19.17 3.15 -13.44
CA LEU A 66 -18.61 3.76 -12.24
C LEU A 66 -19.50 4.90 -11.74
N THR A 67 -20.03 5.73 -12.63
CA THR A 67 -21.01 6.79 -12.28
C THR A 67 -22.27 6.20 -11.65
N GLU A 68 -22.79 5.11 -12.21
CA GLU A 68 -23.97 4.42 -11.66
C GLU A 68 -23.69 3.84 -10.27
N ILE A 69 -22.60 3.09 -10.12
CA ILE A 69 -22.18 2.52 -8.82
C ILE A 69 -22.02 3.62 -7.78
N ILE A 70 -21.36 4.73 -8.13
CA ILE A 70 -21.17 5.86 -7.21
C ILE A 70 -22.50 6.49 -6.82
N SER A 71 -23.41 6.69 -7.77
CA SER A 71 -24.74 7.26 -7.48
C SER A 71 -25.59 6.39 -6.56
N GLN A 72 -25.41 5.06 -6.60
CA GLN A 72 -26.17 4.12 -5.79
C GLN A 72 -25.57 3.89 -4.40
N ASN A 73 -24.25 4.05 -4.24
CA ASN A 73 -23.54 3.69 -3.01
C ASN A 73 -23.05 4.89 -2.18
N ILE A 74 -23.12 6.11 -2.73
CA ILE A 74 -22.70 7.33 -2.04
C ILE A 74 -23.90 8.24 -1.86
N ASN A 75 -24.08 8.77 -0.65
CA ASN A 75 -25.08 9.82 -0.36
C ASN A 75 -24.64 11.15 -0.99
N LEU A 76 -24.87 11.29 -2.30
CA LEU A 76 -24.48 12.48 -3.06
C LEU A 76 -25.21 13.74 -2.59
N THR A 77 -26.42 13.60 -2.04
CA THR A 77 -27.21 14.71 -1.49
C THR A 77 -26.48 15.41 -0.34
N ASP A 78 -25.92 14.64 0.59
CA ASP A 78 -25.17 15.18 1.74
C ASP A 78 -23.88 15.88 1.28
N LEU A 79 -23.23 15.34 0.25
CA LEU A 79 -22.03 15.95 -0.33
C LEU A 79 -22.36 17.25 -1.08
N ALA A 80 -23.42 17.25 -1.89
CA ALA A 80 -23.83 18.41 -2.69
C ALA A 80 -24.28 19.58 -1.80
N GLN A 81 -25.09 19.33 -0.76
CA GLN A 81 -25.53 20.35 0.18
C GLN A 81 -24.37 21.00 0.94
N LYS A 82 -23.35 20.21 1.28
CA LYS A 82 -22.17 20.71 2.02
C LYS A 82 -21.18 21.45 1.13
N ILE A 83 -21.06 21.11 -0.16
CA ILE A 83 -20.29 21.89 -1.15
C ILE A 83 -21.02 23.20 -1.50
N HIS A 84 -22.35 23.22 -1.46
CA HIS A 84 -23.16 24.43 -1.61
C HIS A 84 -23.00 25.44 -0.46
N GLN A 85 -22.64 24.99 0.74
CA GLN A 85 -22.52 25.89 1.89
C GLN A 85 -21.21 26.70 1.86
N PRO A 86 -21.26 28.01 2.16
CA PRO A 86 -20.06 28.84 2.21
C PRO A 86 -19.13 28.39 3.34
N ALA A 87 -17.82 28.40 3.06
CA ALA A 87 -16.73 27.97 3.94
C ALA A 87 -16.86 28.51 5.38
N GLY A 88 -16.93 27.62 6.38
CA GLY A 88 -16.91 28.04 7.80
C GLY A 88 -17.30 26.98 8.84
N ALA A 89 -17.95 25.88 8.48
CA ALA A 89 -18.29 24.83 9.44
C ALA A 89 -17.12 23.83 9.63
N PRO A 90 -16.80 23.41 10.87
CA PRO A 90 -15.88 22.31 11.10
C PRO A 90 -16.41 21.06 10.39
N LEU A 91 -15.64 20.55 9.43
CA LEU A 91 -16.00 19.39 8.65
C LEU A 91 -15.95 18.13 9.53
N GLU A 92 -17.01 17.88 10.31
CA GLU A 92 -17.24 16.55 10.86
C GLU A 92 -17.62 15.63 9.70
N MET A 93 -16.60 14.98 9.19
CA MET A 93 -16.59 14.29 7.91
C MET A 93 -16.89 12.82 8.12
N ASN A 94 -18.15 12.42 7.91
CA ASN A 94 -18.54 11.01 7.91
C ASN A 94 -19.23 10.61 6.59
N ALA A 95 -18.72 11.15 5.47
CA ALA A 95 -19.20 10.80 4.13
C ALA A 95 -18.52 9.53 3.55
N GLY A 96 -17.67 8.85 4.34
CA GLY A 96 -16.88 7.69 3.88
C GLY A 96 -15.80 8.01 2.84
N LEU A 97 -15.61 9.27 2.45
CA LEU A 97 -14.60 9.73 1.49
C LEU A 97 -13.44 10.44 2.20
N ASN A 98 -12.24 10.34 1.64
CA ASN A 98 -11.03 11.01 2.16
C ASN A 98 -11.14 12.55 2.05
N PRO A 99 -10.64 13.34 3.04
CA PRO A 99 -10.75 14.81 3.01
C PRO A 99 -10.10 15.45 1.78
N GLN A 100 -9.05 14.83 1.24
CA GLN A 100 -8.38 15.32 0.02
C GLN A 100 -9.31 15.25 -1.20
N ILE A 101 -10.10 14.18 -1.32
CA ILE A 101 -11.06 14.03 -2.43
C ILE A 101 -12.15 15.09 -2.31
N ILE A 102 -12.67 15.33 -1.10
CA ILE A 102 -13.69 16.36 -0.85
C ILE A 102 -13.18 17.76 -1.18
N ASN A 103 -11.94 18.09 -0.78
CA ASN A 103 -11.32 19.36 -1.13
C ASN A 103 -11.12 19.52 -2.65
N LEU A 104 -10.72 18.45 -3.34
CA LEU A 104 -10.58 18.46 -4.80
C LEU A 104 -11.93 18.66 -5.50
N LEU A 105 -13.00 18.00 -5.04
CA LEU A 105 -14.35 18.17 -5.55
C LEU A 105 -14.86 19.60 -5.33
N THR A 106 -14.71 20.13 -4.12
CA THR A 106 -15.12 21.50 -3.77
C THR A 106 -14.43 22.56 -4.64
N ARG A 107 -13.16 22.34 -5.01
CA ARG A 107 -12.43 23.24 -5.91
C ARG A 107 -12.86 23.12 -7.38
N LYS A 108 -13.24 21.93 -7.82
CA LYS A 108 -13.65 21.66 -9.22
C LYS A 108 -15.12 21.99 -9.48
N ILE A 109 -15.97 21.80 -8.48
CA ILE A 109 -17.42 21.98 -8.56
C ILE A 109 -17.75 23.30 -7.87
N GLY A 110 -17.92 24.36 -8.65
CA GLY A 110 -18.27 25.68 -8.14
C GLY A 110 -19.69 25.72 -7.53
N SER A 111 -19.95 26.71 -6.69
CA SER A 111 -21.21 26.88 -5.92
C SER A 111 -22.39 27.45 -6.72
N GLY A 112 -22.28 27.57 -8.05
CA GLY A 112 -23.29 28.20 -8.91
C GLY A 112 -24.29 27.24 -9.58
N MET A 113 -24.19 25.94 -9.32
CA MET A 113 -25.08 24.92 -9.89
C MET A 113 -26.24 24.64 -8.93
N ASP A 114 -27.37 24.12 -9.42
CA ASP A 114 -28.40 23.58 -8.54
C ASP A 114 -27.97 22.24 -7.90
N LEU A 115 -28.73 21.78 -6.89
CA LEU A 115 -28.39 20.58 -6.12
C LEU A 115 -28.38 19.29 -6.95
N ASP A 116 -29.23 19.15 -7.97
CA ASP A 116 -29.32 17.93 -8.77
C ASP A 116 -28.16 17.87 -9.78
N SER A 117 -27.90 18.99 -10.44
CA SER A 117 -26.72 19.14 -11.32
C SER A 117 -25.42 18.91 -10.55
N MET A 118 -25.32 19.40 -9.32
CA MET A 118 -24.18 19.16 -8.45
C MET A 118 -23.97 17.67 -8.14
N GLN A 119 -25.03 16.96 -7.76
CA GLN A 119 -24.92 15.52 -7.46
C GLN A 119 -24.41 14.75 -8.69
N MET A 120 -24.89 15.09 -9.88
CA MET A 120 -24.41 14.52 -11.13
C MET A 120 -22.93 14.81 -11.37
N GLU A 121 -22.49 16.05 -11.17
CA GLU A 121 -21.09 16.43 -11.35
C GLU A 121 -20.17 15.78 -10.31
N ILE A 122 -20.60 15.65 -9.05
CA ILE A 122 -19.86 14.92 -8.01
C ILE A 122 -19.66 13.47 -8.43
N SER A 123 -20.74 12.80 -8.86
CA SER A 123 -20.68 11.41 -9.32
C SER A 123 -19.73 11.25 -10.51
N ARG A 124 -19.81 12.16 -11.49
CA ARG A 124 -18.95 12.15 -12.69
C ARG A 124 -17.47 12.35 -12.34
N HIS A 125 -17.17 13.27 -11.43
CA HIS A 125 -15.79 13.52 -10.98
C HIS A 125 -15.22 12.36 -10.17
N LEU A 126 -16.03 11.76 -9.29
CA LEU A 126 -15.62 10.56 -8.56
C LEU A 126 -15.38 9.37 -9.50
N ALA A 127 -16.24 9.19 -10.52
CA ALA A 127 -16.07 8.16 -11.53
C ALA A 127 -14.80 8.38 -12.36
N TRP A 128 -14.46 9.63 -12.65
CA TRP A 128 -13.22 10.00 -13.32
C TRP A 128 -11.99 9.66 -12.47
N ILE A 129 -11.99 9.98 -11.17
CA ILE A 129 -10.91 9.61 -10.24
C ILE A 129 -10.75 8.10 -10.17
N ALA A 130 -11.87 7.35 -10.05
CA ALA A 130 -11.84 5.90 -10.05
C ALA A 130 -11.24 5.32 -11.34
N LEU A 131 -11.61 5.88 -12.50
CA LEU A 131 -11.09 5.45 -13.80
C LEU A 131 -9.59 5.77 -13.96
N GLN A 132 -9.14 6.89 -13.41
CA GLN A 132 -7.72 7.23 -13.35
C GLN A 132 -6.91 6.22 -12.53
N ILE A 133 -7.44 5.80 -11.38
CA ILE A 133 -6.84 4.77 -10.53
C ILE A 133 -6.79 3.43 -11.28
N ILE A 134 -7.89 3.01 -11.91
CA ILE A 134 -7.93 1.79 -12.71
C ILE A 134 -6.90 1.84 -13.86
N SER A 135 -6.83 2.97 -14.57
CA SER A 135 -5.86 3.15 -15.67
C SER A 135 -4.42 3.07 -15.19
N PHE A 136 -4.12 3.62 -14.01
CA PHE A 136 -2.81 3.50 -13.38
C PHE A 136 -2.48 2.03 -13.07
N PHE A 137 -3.42 1.28 -12.48
CA PHE A 137 -3.20 -0.13 -12.16
C PHE A 137 -2.99 -0.99 -13.41
N ILE A 138 -3.74 -0.75 -14.49
CA ILE A 138 -3.51 -1.44 -15.77
C ILE A 138 -2.10 -1.13 -16.28
N GLY A 139 -1.69 0.14 -16.29
CA GLY A 139 -0.34 0.54 -16.71
C GLY A 139 0.75 -0.07 -15.84
N PHE A 140 0.54 -0.10 -14.53
CA PHE A 140 1.44 -0.74 -13.58
C PHE A 140 1.60 -2.23 -13.86
N VAL A 141 0.51 -2.97 -14.07
CA VAL A 141 0.56 -4.40 -14.41
C VAL A 141 1.30 -4.62 -15.73
N VAL A 142 1.03 -3.82 -16.76
CA VAL A 142 1.72 -3.91 -18.06
C VAL A 142 3.22 -3.71 -17.91
N ILE A 143 3.66 -2.69 -17.15
CA ILE A 143 5.10 -2.45 -16.93
C ILE A 143 5.75 -3.55 -16.11
N VAL A 144 5.07 -4.05 -15.06
CA VAL A 144 5.56 -5.19 -14.29
C VAL A 144 5.76 -6.39 -15.20
N LEU A 145 4.81 -6.70 -16.09
CA LEU A 145 4.97 -7.79 -17.07
C LEU A 145 6.18 -7.57 -17.98
N ILE A 146 6.38 -6.36 -18.50
CA ILE A 146 7.54 -6.02 -19.33
C ILE A 146 8.85 -6.25 -18.56
N PHE A 147 8.94 -5.77 -17.31
CA PHE A 147 10.14 -5.97 -16.48
C PHE A 147 10.38 -7.43 -16.12
N VAL A 148 9.32 -8.22 -15.93
CA VAL A 148 9.44 -9.68 -15.74
C VAL A 148 10.04 -10.33 -16.98
N VAL A 149 9.56 -10.00 -18.17
CA VAL A 149 10.09 -10.53 -19.45
C VAL A 149 11.55 -10.13 -19.65
N ILE A 150 11.90 -8.85 -19.40
CA ILE A 150 13.29 -8.37 -19.47
C ILE A 150 14.17 -9.14 -18.47
N GLY A 151 13.69 -9.33 -17.24
CA GLY A 151 14.40 -10.09 -16.21
C GLY A 151 14.64 -11.55 -16.60
N TRP A 152 13.72 -12.16 -17.34
CA TRP A 152 13.91 -13.52 -17.89
C TRP A 152 15.02 -13.53 -18.95
N ILE A 153 15.02 -12.57 -19.87
CA ILE A 153 16.06 -12.46 -20.91
C ILE A 153 17.45 -12.24 -20.29
N LEU A 154 17.55 -11.34 -19.31
CA LEU A 154 18.81 -11.03 -18.62
C LEU A 154 19.33 -12.19 -17.77
N SER A 155 18.46 -13.05 -17.25
CA SER A 155 18.86 -14.22 -16.46
C SER A 155 19.61 -15.28 -17.27
N GLY A 156 19.66 -15.15 -18.61
CA GLY A 156 20.46 -15.99 -19.50
C GLY A 156 21.96 -15.68 -19.52
N VAL A 157 22.42 -14.54 -18.97
CA VAL A 157 23.81 -14.08 -19.11
C VAL A 157 24.58 -14.23 -17.80
N GLY A 158 25.55 -15.15 -17.78
CA GLY A 158 26.67 -15.15 -16.81
C GLY A 158 26.56 -16.08 -15.60
N LYS A 159 26.67 -17.41 -15.81
CA LYS A 159 26.91 -18.39 -14.74
C LYS A 159 28.41 -18.46 -14.40
N LEU A 160 28.89 -17.58 -13.53
CA LEU A 160 30.19 -17.76 -12.87
C LEU A 160 29.97 -18.35 -11.46
N PRO A 161 30.59 -19.51 -11.12
CA PRO A 161 30.27 -20.30 -9.93
C PRO A 161 30.48 -19.56 -8.61
N VAL A 162 31.44 -18.62 -8.54
CA VAL A 162 31.73 -17.85 -7.32
C VAL A 162 30.68 -16.75 -7.07
N ILE A 163 30.19 -16.09 -8.12
CA ILE A 163 29.19 -15.02 -8.02
C ILE A 163 27.84 -15.57 -7.55
N ARG A 164 27.55 -16.84 -7.86
CA ARG A 164 26.28 -17.49 -7.52
C ARG A 164 26.10 -17.67 -6.01
N GLU A 165 27.11 -18.16 -5.31
CA GLU A 165 26.99 -18.43 -3.87
C GLU A 165 26.99 -17.13 -3.05
N VAL A 166 27.79 -16.12 -3.45
CA VAL A 166 27.73 -14.77 -2.86
C VAL A 166 26.36 -14.14 -3.09
N ASN A 167 25.79 -14.26 -4.30
CA ASN A 167 24.46 -13.73 -4.61
C ASN A 167 23.36 -14.37 -3.76
N LYS A 168 23.42 -15.68 -3.52
CA LYS A 168 22.48 -16.38 -2.62
C LYS A 168 22.68 -15.96 -1.17
N ALA A 169 23.92 -15.89 -0.68
CA ALA A 169 24.21 -15.52 0.70
C ALA A 169 23.81 -14.07 1.01
N ALA A 170 24.14 -13.13 0.12
CA ALA A 170 23.68 -11.75 0.22
C ALA A 170 22.15 -11.67 0.10
N GLY A 171 21.54 -12.55 -0.70
CA GLY A 171 20.08 -12.66 -0.81
C GLY A 171 19.47 -13.14 0.50
N ALA A 172 20.04 -14.16 1.13
CA ALA A 172 19.61 -14.65 2.43
C ALA A 172 19.67 -13.55 3.49
N ALA A 173 20.77 -12.78 3.54
CA ALA A 173 20.94 -11.66 4.45
C ALA A 173 19.89 -10.56 4.22
N LEU A 174 19.70 -10.12 2.96
CA LEU A 174 18.72 -9.09 2.61
C LEU A 174 17.29 -9.57 2.90
N GLY A 175 16.99 -10.84 2.66
CA GLY A 175 15.70 -11.44 3.00
C GLY A 175 15.43 -11.48 4.51
N GLY A 176 16.45 -11.78 5.31
CA GLY A 176 16.38 -11.70 6.78
C GLY A 176 16.13 -10.28 7.27
N LEU A 177 16.84 -9.28 6.72
CA LEU A 177 16.61 -7.86 7.03
C LEU A 177 15.19 -7.42 6.70
N ILE A 178 14.66 -7.82 5.54
CA ILE A 178 13.26 -7.56 5.16
C ILE A 178 12.29 -8.25 6.14
N GLY A 179 12.59 -9.48 6.56
CA GLY A 179 11.80 -10.20 7.58
C GLY A 179 11.74 -9.44 8.91
N VAL A 180 12.86 -8.93 9.40
CA VAL A 180 12.93 -8.09 10.61
C VAL A 180 12.10 -6.81 10.44
N LEU A 181 12.23 -6.13 9.30
CA LEU A 181 11.43 -4.93 8.98
C LEU A 181 9.92 -5.23 8.99
N LEU A 182 9.49 -6.36 8.41
CA LEU A 182 8.08 -6.77 8.41
C LEU A 182 7.55 -7.03 9.82
N ILE A 183 8.36 -7.66 10.69
CA ILE A 183 7.99 -7.87 12.10
C ILE A 183 7.81 -6.53 12.80
N TRP A 184 8.73 -5.58 12.61
CA TRP A 184 8.63 -4.25 13.21
C TRP A 184 7.39 -3.48 12.72
N ILE A 185 7.06 -3.56 11.43
CA ILE A 185 5.82 -2.99 10.90
C ILE A 185 4.61 -3.64 11.59
N GLY A 186 4.56 -4.97 11.70
CA GLY A 186 3.49 -5.67 12.40
C GLY A 186 3.34 -5.25 13.86
N MET A 187 4.45 -5.07 14.58
CA MET A 187 4.46 -4.59 15.96
C MET A 187 3.99 -3.12 16.09
N LEU A 188 4.26 -2.27 15.10
CA LEU A 188 3.66 -0.93 15.05
C LEU A 188 2.14 -0.99 14.92
N PHE A 189 1.62 -1.90 14.08
CA PHE A 189 0.19 -2.12 13.99
C PHE A 189 -0.41 -2.64 15.30
N LEU A 190 0.29 -3.52 16.02
CA LEU A 190 -0.14 -3.94 17.36
C LEU A 190 -0.29 -2.72 18.28
N ASN A 191 0.66 -1.78 18.26
CA ASN A 191 0.60 -0.52 19.03
C ASN A 191 -0.67 0.31 18.78
N TYR A 192 -1.23 0.27 17.57
CA TYR A 192 -2.43 1.03 17.21
C TYR A 192 -3.73 0.24 17.36
N TRP A 193 -3.70 -1.09 17.16
CA TRP A 193 -4.85 -1.98 17.34
C TRP A 193 -5.26 -2.13 18.82
N PHE A 194 -4.45 -1.62 19.75
CA PHE A 194 -4.65 -1.60 21.21
C PHE A 194 -5.82 -0.72 21.72
N SER A 195 -6.97 -0.67 21.02
CA SER A 195 -8.22 -0.07 21.55
C SER A 195 -9.32 -1.10 21.88
N THR A 196 -9.09 -2.41 21.67
CA THR A 196 -10.15 -3.44 21.66
C THR A 196 -10.13 -4.51 22.79
N GLY A 197 -9.37 -4.36 23.88
CA GLY A 197 -9.43 -5.24 25.07
C GLY A 197 -8.66 -6.58 25.04
N GLN A 198 -8.38 -7.19 23.88
CA GLN A 198 -7.52 -8.40 23.73
C GLN A 198 -6.00 -8.16 23.97
N GLN A 199 -5.66 -7.03 24.57
CA GLN A 199 -4.35 -6.40 24.51
C GLN A 199 -3.38 -7.00 25.53
N MET A 200 -3.90 -7.37 26.70
CA MET A 200 -3.11 -7.84 27.84
C MET A 200 -2.48 -9.20 27.56
N GLU A 201 -3.17 -10.08 26.81
CA GLU A 201 -2.67 -11.41 26.48
C GLU A 201 -1.51 -11.35 25.48
N ILE A 202 -1.66 -10.61 24.38
CA ILE A 202 -0.60 -10.46 23.36
C ILE A 202 0.63 -9.76 23.97
N TYR A 203 0.42 -8.72 24.78
CA TYR A 203 1.51 -8.04 25.47
C TYR A 203 2.22 -8.96 26.47
N ALA A 204 1.48 -9.75 27.25
CA ALA A 204 2.07 -10.74 28.15
C ALA A 204 2.87 -11.82 27.38
N MET A 205 2.36 -12.29 26.24
CA MET A 205 3.07 -13.21 25.36
C MET A 205 4.39 -12.60 24.84
N LEU A 206 4.37 -11.34 24.41
CA LEU A 206 5.59 -10.64 23.99
C LEU A 206 6.57 -10.46 25.15
N GLN A 207 6.13 -10.06 26.34
CA GLN A 207 7.02 -9.83 27.49
C GLN A 207 7.67 -11.11 28.04
N ASN A 208 7.00 -12.25 27.87
CA ASN A 208 7.48 -13.57 28.30
C ASN A 208 8.27 -14.32 27.22
N SER A 209 8.43 -13.72 26.04
CA SER A 209 9.16 -14.31 24.91
C SER A 209 10.67 -14.10 25.02
N LEU A 210 11.44 -14.97 24.37
CA LEU A 210 12.90 -14.94 24.37
C LEU A 210 13.45 -13.94 23.34
N LEU A 211 12.89 -13.90 22.13
CA LEU A 211 13.34 -13.10 20.99
C LEU A 211 12.38 -11.95 20.67
N ALA A 212 11.08 -12.24 20.63
CA ALA A 212 10.08 -11.27 20.17
C ALA A 212 10.04 -10.03 21.07
N LYS A 213 10.32 -10.18 22.37
CA LYS A 213 10.47 -9.08 23.33
C LYS A 213 11.50 -8.06 22.89
N TYR A 214 12.67 -8.50 22.45
CA TYR A 214 13.75 -7.60 22.02
C TYR A 214 13.39 -6.88 20.73
N LEU A 215 12.79 -7.57 19.76
CA LEU A 215 12.30 -6.93 18.53
C LEU A 215 11.20 -5.90 18.81
N TYR A 216 10.35 -6.15 19.80
CA TYR A 216 9.32 -5.22 20.24
C TYR A 216 9.90 -4.00 20.98
N GLN A 217 10.81 -4.22 21.93
CA GLN A 217 11.44 -3.16 22.72
C GLN A 217 12.37 -2.26 21.90
N TYR A 218 13.15 -2.85 21.00
CA TYR A 218 14.11 -2.16 20.13
C TYR A 218 13.57 -1.99 18.71
N ASN A 219 12.29 -1.64 18.58
CA ASN A 219 11.68 -1.35 17.29
C ASN A 219 12.19 -0.01 16.76
N PHE A 220 13.14 -0.06 15.82
CA PHE A 220 13.76 1.13 15.24
C PHE A 220 12.73 2.04 14.55
N LEU A 221 11.72 1.47 13.90
CA LEU A 221 10.68 2.26 13.23
C LEU A 221 9.87 3.08 14.25
N LEU A 222 9.51 2.47 15.39
CA LEU A 222 8.82 3.16 16.47
C LEU A 222 9.68 4.29 17.04
N TYR A 223 10.95 4.01 17.31
CA TYR A 223 11.89 5.00 17.82
C TYR A 223 12.01 6.22 16.88
N TYR A 224 12.16 5.97 15.58
CA TYR A 224 12.23 7.03 14.57
C TYR A 224 10.93 7.85 14.48
N MET A 225 9.76 7.20 14.58
CA MET A 225 8.47 7.91 14.57
C MET A 225 8.30 8.85 15.77
N ILE A 226 8.76 8.45 16.96
CA ILE A 226 8.70 9.28 18.18
C ILE A 226 9.68 10.46 18.09
N LEU A 227 10.87 10.26 17.50
CA LEU A 227 11.90 11.29 17.40
C LEU A 227 11.55 12.42 16.42
N LEU A 228 10.63 12.19 15.49
CA LEU A 228 10.17 13.17 14.49
C LEU A 228 8.98 14.05 14.97
N GLN A 229 8.51 13.87 16.21
CA GLN A 229 7.46 14.67 16.85
C GLN A 229 8.06 15.74 17.75
#